data_AF-A0A5E7WBF6-F1
#
_entry.id   AF-A0A5E7WBF6-F1
#
_cell.length_a   1.000
_cell.length_b   1.000
_cell.length_c   1.000
_cell.angle_alpha   90.00
_cell.angle_beta   90.00
_cell.angle_gamma   90.00
#
_symmetry.space_group_name_H-M   'P 1'
#
loop_
_entity.id
_entity.type
_entity.pdbx_description
1 polymer ?
#
loop_
_entity_poly.entity_id
_entity_poly.type
_entity_poly.pdbx_seq_one_letter_code
_entity_poly.pdbx_strand_id
1 'polypeptide(L)'
;MENFKSLLNKSKLSGENIDQAIFEITIESHNDIEEINNFASAQKEHFTLELKSDEGERYTLPHNNETTLNNQTLSLQIIKRNNSDFYVFFSEAGFASSLNSTKIQNKSRIYINAKFEEFSSKWCEFKQWNGHYPQSTPSQKTTDPRKFIKDSSGGALIEHLEFWITQHQPLISSSTFETWLNTSLGKASLIFCSEIWKEPDALKLVFSGAQNLEITYDPRKDNSFLIADNKKISEIANWVLEVEREIEIRQSLLTSRIANEQTRPKETWPSLIKRTFPKVLENTKNDYKAHLHSKSSETLKVIADIRKSIAEESAKIIERTHALSSVLFRDIAIAFGTISIKFLAAKNKDDFKTELMFLLLFTACWLAASLYMTTSTNRLYILSLAKSRYFWSRKVNQSIPISEFKELSERPFRDAVNAYDKTRHQAASIYYSVILVLLLTAVSNLSMAQSLLHYISSFRIENSPLEFSHYMNMP
;
A
#
# COMPACT_ATOMS: atom_id res chain seq x y z
N MET A 1 35.93 -33.04 17.38
CA MET A 1 34.70 -32.34 17.86
C MET A 1 33.85 -33.23 18.74
N GLU A 2 33.46 -34.43 18.29
CA GLU A 2 32.70 -35.37 19.13
C GLU A 2 33.44 -35.82 20.38
N ASN A 3 34.75 -36.09 20.28
CA ASN A 3 35.53 -36.47 21.45
C ASN A 3 35.63 -35.34 22.48
N PHE A 4 35.87 -34.09 22.04
CA PHE A 4 35.84 -32.91 22.91
C PHE A 4 34.47 -32.72 23.59
N LYS A 5 33.35 -32.97 22.88
CA LYS A 5 32.02 -32.97 23.51
C LYS A 5 31.86 -34.07 24.54
N SER A 6 32.39 -35.27 24.26
CA SER A 6 32.41 -36.38 25.20
C SER A 6 33.17 -36.02 26.48
N LEU A 7 34.33 -35.36 26.33
CA LEU A 7 35.11 -34.83 27.44
C LEU A 7 34.31 -33.80 28.25
N LEU A 8 33.67 -32.83 27.60
CA LEU A 8 32.82 -31.84 28.28
C LEU A 8 31.64 -32.49 29.01
N ASN A 9 31.01 -33.52 28.44
CA ASN A 9 29.90 -34.22 29.07
C ASN A 9 30.33 -35.06 30.29
N LYS A 10 31.60 -35.50 30.36
CA LYS A 10 32.18 -36.15 31.54
C LYS A 10 32.62 -35.14 32.60
N SER A 11 32.95 -33.92 32.19
CA SER A 11 33.41 -32.86 33.07
C SER A 11 32.27 -32.22 33.86
N LYS A 12 32.61 -31.61 35.00
CA LYS A 12 31.62 -30.91 35.83
C LYS A 12 31.63 -29.43 35.48
N LEU A 13 30.48 -28.90 35.08
CA LEU A 13 30.32 -27.46 34.85
C LEU A 13 30.32 -26.70 36.18
N SER A 14 31.33 -25.86 36.40
CA SER A 14 31.40 -24.98 37.59
C SER A 14 30.60 -23.69 37.37
N GLY A 15 30.52 -23.20 36.14
CA GLY A 15 29.69 -22.05 35.79
C GLY A 15 29.80 -21.64 34.33
N GLU A 16 28.73 -21.10 33.77
CA GLU A 16 28.70 -20.58 32.40
C GLU A 16 27.95 -19.25 32.35
N ASN A 17 28.49 -18.30 31.59
CA ASN A 17 27.82 -17.07 31.22
C ASN A 17 27.98 -16.83 29.69
N ILE A 18 27.60 -15.64 29.23
CA ILE A 18 27.67 -15.28 27.80
C ILE A 18 29.08 -15.21 27.26
N ASP A 19 30.04 -14.77 28.07
CA ASP A 19 31.40 -14.45 27.63
C ASP A 19 32.38 -15.61 27.93
N GLN A 20 32.04 -16.53 28.85
CA GLN A 20 32.90 -17.66 29.23
C GLN A 20 32.13 -18.87 29.78
N ALA A 21 32.74 -20.05 29.70
CA ALA A 21 32.31 -21.27 30.38
C ALA A 21 33.49 -21.88 31.15
N ILE A 22 33.23 -22.42 32.34
CA ILE A 22 34.24 -23.00 33.24
C ILE A 22 33.85 -24.43 33.58
N PHE A 23 34.77 -25.34 33.32
CA PHE A 23 34.61 -26.78 33.58
C PHE A 23 35.73 -27.29 34.48
N GLU A 24 35.38 -28.09 35.48
CA GLU A 24 36.31 -28.95 36.21
C GLU A 24 36.52 -30.22 35.39
N ILE A 25 37.73 -30.38 34.83
CA ILE A 25 38.16 -31.53 34.04
C ILE A 25 39.23 -32.31 34.79
N THR A 26 39.15 -33.64 34.73
CA THR A 26 40.25 -34.52 35.16
C THR A 26 40.94 -35.03 33.93
N ILE A 27 42.24 -34.75 33.81
CA ILE A 27 43.04 -35.22 32.66
C ILE A 27 43.60 -36.60 33.02
N GLU A 28 42.98 -37.65 32.48
CA GLU A 28 43.37 -39.04 32.76
C GLU A 28 44.41 -39.56 31.75
N SER A 29 44.43 -38.99 30.54
CA SER A 29 45.30 -39.46 29.46
C SER A 29 45.87 -38.34 28.61
N HIS A 30 46.99 -38.63 27.95
CA HIS A 30 47.61 -37.75 26.95
C HIS A 30 46.65 -37.40 25.80
N ASN A 31 45.74 -38.34 25.45
CA ASN A 31 44.75 -38.14 24.40
C ASN A 31 43.74 -37.02 24.75
N ASP A 32 43.45 -36.79 26.03
CA ASP A 32 42.53 -35.72 26.43
C ASP A 32 43.13 -34.32 26.19
N ILE A 33 44.44 -34.15 26.45
CA ILE A 33 45.16 -32.90 26.16
C ILE A 33 45.25 -32.67 24.66
N GLU A 34 45.58 -33.72 23.88
CA GLU A 34 45.65 -33.64 22.42
C GLU A 34 44.29 -33.22 21.83
N GLU A 35 43.18 -33.77 22.33
CA GLU A 35 41.84 -33.40 21.90
C GLU A 35 41.47 -31.95 22.23
N ILE A 36 41.84 -31.47 23.41
CA ILE A 36 41.66 -30.06 23.81
C ILE A 36 42.51 -29.15 22.92
N ASN A 37 43.78 -29.49 22.67
CA ASN A 37 44.69 -28.75 21.81
C ASN A 37 44.19 -28.69 20.35
N ASN A 38 43.69 -29.81 19.84
CA ASN A 38 43.08 -29.92 18.52
C ASN A 38 41.84 -29.04 18.41
N PHE A 39 40.98 -29.02 19.43
CA PHE A 39 39.82 -28.13 19.47
C PHE A 39 40.23 -26.65 19.53
N ALA A 40 41.16 -26.29 20.43
CA ALA A 40 41.66 -24.93 20.57
C ALA A 40 42.26 -24.40 19.27
N SER A 41 42.98 -25.26 18.54
CA SER A 41 43.57 -24.93 17.24
C SER A 41 42.51 -24.77 16.15
N ALA A 42 41.59 -25.73 16.04
CA ALA A 42 40.54 -25.72 15.02
C ALA A 42 39.52 -24.59 15.19
N GLN A 43 39.32 -24.10 16.42
CA GLN A 43 38.27 -23.14 16.77
C GLN A 43 38.82 -21.81 17.32
N LYS A 44 40.10 -21.52 17.07
CA LYS A 44 40.83 -20.34 17.57
C LYS A 44 40.18 -19.00 17.20
N GLU A 45 39.43 -18.95 16.09
CA GLU A 45 38.72 -17.76 15.65
C GLU A 45 37.52 -17.42 16.55
N HIS A 46 36.95 -18.42 17.22
CA HIS A 46 35.71 -18.29 17.99
C HIS A 46 35.91 -18.45 19.50
N PHE A 47 36.90 -19.22 19.93
CA PHE A 47 37.17 -19.47 21.35
C PHE A 47 38.64 -19.26 21.69
N THR A 48 38.90 -18.97 22.97
CA THR A 48 40.23 -18.99 23.56
C THR A 48 40.15 -19.85 24.81
N LEU A 49 40.99 -20.88 24.89
CA LEU A 49 40.96 -21.88 25.96
C LEU A 49 42.14 -21.66 26.90
N GLU A 50 41.88 -21.70 28.20
CA GLU A 50 42.87 -21.61 29.25
C GLU A 50 42.65 -22.74 30.26
N LEU A 51 43.70 -23.48 30.62
CA LEU A 51 43.69 -24.40 31.75
C LEU A 51 44.26 -23.69 32.97
N LYS A 52 43.63 -23.89 34.12
CA LYS A 52 44.12 -23.37 35.39
C LYS A 52 44.28 -24.51 36.39
N SER A 53 45.47 -24.63 36.99
CA SER A 53 45.71 -25.59 38.08
C SER A 53 45.18 -25.07 39.41
N ASP A 54 45.02 -25.97 40.38
CA ASP A 54 44.64 -25.62 41.76
C ASP A 54 45.66 -24.68 42.43
N GLU A 55 46.93 -24.75 42.01
CA GLU A 55 48.03 -23.88 42.45
C GLU A 55 47.99 -22.48 41.79
N GLY A 56 47.06 -22.26 40.85
CA GLY A 56 46.81 -20.97 40.22
C GLY A 56 47.59 -20.70 38.94
N GLU A 57 48.41 -21.65 38.48
CA GLU A 57 49.12 -21.56 37.20
C GLU A 57 48.13 -21.57 36.03
N ARG A 58 48.42 -20.80 34.98
CA ARG A 58 47.55 -20.67 33.80
C ARG A 58 48.29 -21.10 32.55
N TYR A 59 47.64 -21.94 31.77
CA TYR A 59 48.15 -22.51 30.52
C TYR A 59 47.20 -22.14 29.38
N THR A 60 47.63 -21.24 28.49
CA THR A 60 46.86 -20.92 27.28
C THR A 60 47.03 -22.04 26.26
N LEU A 61 45.90 -22.49 25.69
CA LEU A 61 45.87 -23.57 24.72
C LEU A 61 45.87 -23.02 23.27
N PRO A 62 46.54 -23.69 22.32
CA PRO A 62 47.21 -24.98 22.46
C PRO A 62 48.53 -24.90 23.25
N HIS A 63 48.77 -25.89 24.12
CA HIS A 63 49.94 -25.95 25.01
C HIS A 63 50.86 -27.13 24.64
N ASN A 64 52.17 -26.87 24.59
CA ASN A 64 53.16 -27.83 24.05
C ASN A 64 53.77 -28.78 25.11
N ASN A 65 53.60 -28.51 26.41
CA ASN A 65 54.16 -29.36 27.48
C ASN A 65 53.08 -30.25 28.08
N GLU A 66 52.83 -31.38 27.43
CA GLU A 66 51.71 -32.28 27.74
C GLU A 66 52.00 -33.22 28.93
N THR A 67 53.26 -33.30 29.37
CA THR A 67 53.71 -34.23 30.43
C THR A 67 53.48 -33.71 31.85
N THR A 68 53.32 -32.40 32.06
CA THR A 68 53.17 -31.78 33.38
C THR A 68 51.74 -31.78 33.91
N LEU A 69 50.75 -32.10 33.06
CA LEU A 69 49.32 -31.91 33.33
C LEU A 69 48.55 -33.24 33.55
N ASN A 70 49.21 -34.39 33.45
CA ASN A 70 48.57 -35.70 33.61
C ASN A 70 48.17 -35.99 35.07
N ASN A 71 47.01 -36.62 35.25
CA ASN A 71 46.41 -37.00 36.54
C ASN A 71 46.10 -35.82 37.48
N GLN A 72 45.93 -34.62 36.94
CA GLN A 72 45.51 -33.45 37.68
C GLN A 72 44.05 -33.08 37.37
N THR A 73 43.36 -32.57 38.38
CA THR A 73 42.08 -31.89 38.17
C THR A 73 42.39 -30.44 37.84
N LEU A 74 41.93 -29.96 36.69
CA LEU A 74 42.18 -28.62 36.20
C LEU A 74 40.86 -27.91 35.90
N SER A 75 40.86 -26.60 36.06
CA SER A 75 39.78 -25.74 35.62
C SER A 75 40.00 -25.32 34.17
N LEU A 76 39.24 -25.89 33.24
CA LEU A 76 39.19 -25.46 31.84
C LEU A 76 38.24 -24.26 31.69
N GLN A 77 38.82 -23.12 31.34
CA GLN A 77 38.11 -21.90 31.01
C GLN A 77 38.04 -21.73 29.48
N ILE A 78 36.82 -21.67 28.95
CA ILE A 78 36.54 -21.40 27.54
C ILE A 78 36.04 -19.96 27.43
N ILE A 79 36.87 -19.06 26.92
CA ILE A 79 36.51 -17.67 26.64
C ILE A 79 35.88 -17.60 25.25
N LYS A 80 34.65 -17.09 25.19
CA LYS A 80 33.85 -16.98 23.96
C LYS A 80 34.11 -15.61 23.33
N ARG A 81 34.63 -15.59 22.10
CA ARG A 81 34.84 -14.31 21.40
C ARG A 81 33.50 -13.74 20.96
N ASN A 82 33.37 -12.42 21.05
CA ASN A 82 32.16 -11.73 20.65
C ASN A 82 32.00 -11.77 19.12
N ASN A 83 31.18 -12.68 18.62
CA ASN A 83 30.80 -12.75 17.22
C ASN A 83 29.53 -11.91 17.00
N SER A 84 29.40 -11.19 15.89
CA SER A 84 28.20 -10.40 15.59
C SER A 84 26.95 -11.27 15.45
N ASP A 85 27.09 -12.49 14.94
CA ASP A 85 25.95 -13.24 14.37
C ASP A 85 25.45 -14.36 15.28
N PHE A 86 26.33 -14.98 16.07
CA PHE A 86 25.95 -16.14 16.88
C PHE A 86 26.56 -16.16 18.28
N TYR A 87 25.95 -16.95 19.16
CA TYR A 87 26.52 -17.38 20.44
C TYR A 87 26.51 -18.89 20.58
N VAL A 88 27.41 -19.40 21.43
CA VAL A 88 27.50 -20.82 21.77
C VAL A 88 27.39 -20.99 23.27
N PHE A 89 26.54 -21.92 23.69
CA PHE A 89 26.39 -22.38 25.06
C PHE A 89 26.78 -23.84 25.16
N PHE A 90 27.65 -24.17 26.11
CA PHE A 90 28.14 -25.51 26.34
C PHE A 90 27.25 -26.32 27.29
N SER A 91 26.26 -25.66 27.90
CA SER A 91 25.25 -26.28 28.76
C SER A 91 23.87 -25.60 28.63
N GLU A 92 22.81 -26.34 29.00
CA GLU A 92 21.46 -25.79 29.08
C GLU A 92 21.33 -24.74 30.21
N ALA A 93 21.99 -24.96 31.36
CA ALA A 93 21.98 -24.04 32.49
C ALA A 93 22.64 -22.68 32.15
N GLY A 94 23.74 -22.71 31.38
CA GLY A 94 24.39 -21.52 30.86
C GLY A 94 23.51 -20.75 29.88
N PHE A 95 22.77 -21.45 29.03
CA PHE A 95 21.76 -20.84 28.16
C PHE A 95 20.65 -20.18 28.98
N ALA A 96 20.04 -20.90 29.93
CA ALA A 96 18.94 -20.43 30.76
C ALA A 96 19.28 -19.15 31.53
N SER A 97 20.44 -19.12 32.18
CA SER A 97 20.93 -17.95 32.93
C SER A 97 21.22 -16.74 32.04
N SER A 98 21.53 -16.98 30.76
CA SER A 98 21.92 -15.94 29.80
C SER A 98 20.73 -15.28 29.07
N LEU A 99 19.52 -15.84 29.16
CA LEU A 99 18.30 -15.31 28.51
C LEU A 99 17.92 -13.89 28.98
N ASN A 100 18.35 -13.48 30.18
CA ASN A 100 18.07 -12.15 30.70
C ASN A 100 19.03 -11.07 30.18
N SER A 101 20.13 -11.46 29.54
CA SER A 101 21.06 -10.51 28.94
C SER A 101 20.47 -9.91 27.66
N THR A 102 20.83 -8.66 27.37
CA THR A 102 20.51 -8.00 26.10
C THR A 102 21.41 -8.47 24.96
N LYS A 103 22.65 -8.92 25.25
CA LYS A 103 23.63 -9.33 24.23
C LYS A 103 23.15 -10.48 23.34
N ILE A 104 22.37 -11.41 23.89
CA ILE A 104 21.90 -12.62 23.19
C ILE A 104 20.80 -12.32 22.16
N GLN A 105 20.04 -11.25 22.39
CA GLN A 105 18.80 -10.96 21.67
C GLN A 105 19.04 -10.46 20.23
N ASN A 106 20.25 -9.97 19.96
CA ASN A 106 20.65 -9.43 18.67
C ASN A 106 21.26 -10.51 17.76
N LYS A 107 21.41 -11.75 18.25
CA LYS A 107 22.05 -12.82 17.50
C LYS A 107 21.04 -13.55 16.62
N SER A 108 21.44 -13.85 15.39
CA SER A 108 20.62 -14.61 14.44
C SER A 108 20.67 -16.10 14.71
N ARG A 109 21.72 -16.61 15.38
CA ARG A 109 21.83 -18.03 15.72
C ARG A 109 22.36 -18.27 17.13
N ILE A 110 21.80 -19.26 17.81
CA ILE A 110 22.28 -19.72 19.12
C ILE A 110 22.52 -21.22 19.05
N TYR A 111 23.76 -21.61 19.34
CA TYR A 111 24.16 -23.00 19.42
C TYR A 111 24.17 -23.46 20.87
N ILE A 112 23.58 -24.61 21.14
CA ILE A 112 23.50 -25.17 22.50
C ILE A 112 24.02 -26.61 22.45
N ASN A 113 24.97 -26.95 23.32
CA ASN A 113 25.47 -28.30 23.51
C ASN A 113 24.50 -29.12 24.37
N ALA A 114 23.30 -29.34 23.86
CA ALA A 114 22.26 -30.17 24.47
C ALA A 114 21.56 -30.98 23.37
N LYS A 115 20.89 -32.06 23.74
CA LYS A 115 20.05 -32.84 22.81
C LYS A 115 18.64 -32.26 22.81
N PHE A 116 18.25 -31.62 21.71
CA PHE A 116 16.90 -31.06 21.54
C PHE A 116 16.55 -30.95 20.06
N GLU A 117 15.26 -30.97 19.72
CA GLU A 117 14.83 -30.66 18.35
C GLU A 117 15.00 -29.17 18.07
N GLU A 118 15.69 -28.83 16.98
CA GLU A 118 15.98 -27.44 16.62
C GLU A 118 14.69 -26.64 16.40
N PHE A 119 14.70 -25.37 16.82
CA PHE A 119 13.52 -24.50 16.73
C PHE A 119 13.94 -23.08 16.36
N SER A 120 12.97 -22.23 16.03
CA SER A 120 13.28 -20.84 15.70
C SER A 120 12.25 -19.83 16.24
N SER A 121 12.79 -18.67 16.58
CA SER A 121 12.03 -17.44 16.71
C SER A 121 11.98 -16.70 15.37
N LYS A 122 11.28 -15.57 15.31
CA LYS A 122 11.23 -14.73 14.11
C LYS A 122 12.60 -14.14 13.74
N TRP A 123 13.48 -13.95 14.73
CA TRP A 123 14.82 -13.36 14.54
C TRP A 123 15.99 -14.35 14.66
N CYS A 124 15.83 -15.42 15.44
CA CYS A 124 16.92 -16.31 15.84
C CYS A 124 16.59 -17.80 15.65
N GLU A 125 17.55 -18.54 15.10
CA GLU A 125 17.55 -20.01 15.02
C GLU A 125 18.30 -20.63 16.21
N PHE A 126 17.68 -21.60 16.88
CA PHE A 126 18.28 -22.36 17.98
C PHE A 126 18.70 -23.73 17.45
N LYS A 127 20.00 -23.98 17.42
CA LYS A 127 20.59 -25.18 16.82
C LYS A 127 21.40 -25.98 17.81
N GLN A 128 21.51 -27.28 17.57
CA GLN A 128 22.45 -28.09 18.30
C GLN A 128 23.88 -27.66 17.93
N TRP A 129 24.74 -27.52 18.94
CA TRP A 129 26.12 -27.18 18.67
C TRP A 129 26.80 -28.32 17.90
N ASN A 130 27.24 -28.07 16.67
CA ASN A 130 27.89 -29.07 15.81
C ASN A 130 29.27 -28.62 15.30
N GLY A 131 29.77 -27.48 15.79
CA GLY A 131 31.06 -26.92 15.39
C GLY A 131 31.09 -26.25 14.00
N HIS A 132 29.95 -26.16 13.31
CA HIS A 132 29.84 -25.49 12.01
C HIS A 132 29.12 -24.16 12.18
N TYR A 133 29.82 -23.08 11.85
CA TYR A 133 29.31 -21.72 11.97
C TYR A 133 28.99 -21.14 10.60
N PRO A 134 27.94 -20.32 10.49
CA PRO A 134 27.60 -19.67 9.25
C PRO A 134 28.66 -18.62 8.88
N GLN A 135 28.79 -18.36 7.58
CA GLN A 135 29.41 -17.13 7.11
C GLN A 135 28.52 -15.93 7.46
N SER A 136 29.13 -14.78 7.77
CA SER A 136 28.40 -13.65 8.32
C SER A 136 27.26 -13.24 7.38
N THR A 137 26.04 -13.22 7.89
CA THR A 137 24.88 -12.78 7.11
C THR A 137 24.60 -11.30 7.38
N PRO A 138 24.24 -10.50 6.36
CA PRO A 138 23.93 -9.10 6.57
C PRO A 138 22.78 -8.96 7.56
N SER A 139 22.96 -8.04 8.52
CA SER A 139 21.96 -7.70 9.53
C SER A 139 20.63 -7.39 8.86
N GLN A 140 19.60 -8.17 9.18
CA GLN A 140 18.23 -7.78 8.88
C GLN A 140 17.86 -6.54 9.73
N LYS A 141 16.82 -5.81 9.33
CA LYS A 141 16.36 -4.63 10.07
C LYS A 141 15.28 -5.08 11.05
N THR A 142 15.47 -4.83 12.34
CA THR A 142 14.46 -5.11 13.36
C THR A 142 13.50 -3.93 13.51
N THR A 143 12.25 -4.24 13.86
CA THR A 143 11.25 -3.22 14.19
C THR A 143 11.31 -2.92 15.68
N ASP A 144 11.65 -1.68 16.04
CA ASP A 144 11.60 -1.22 17.44
C ASP A 144 10.14 -1.09 17.90
N PRO A 145 9.69 -1.86 18.92
CA PRO A 145 8.33 -1.80 19.43
C PRO A 145 7.96 -0.47 20.09
N ARG A 146 8.96 0.35 20.49
CA ARG A 146 8.72 1.68 21.08
C ARG A 146 8.10 2.68 20.12
N LYS A 147 8.07 2.37 18.82
CA LYS A 147 7.37 3.19 17.82
C LYS A 147 5.86 3.17 17.99
N PHE A 148 5.31 2.08 18.51
CA PHE A 148 3.86 1.86 18.62
C PHE A 148 3.41 1.51 20.05
N ILE A 149 4.33 1.34 21.00
CA ILE A 149 4.05 1.13 22.42
C ILE A 149 4.78 2.19 23.23
N LYS A 150 4.07 2.84 24.16
CA LYS A 150 4.68 3.83 25.04
C LYS A 150 5.30 3.14 26.27
N ASP A 151 6.63 3.07 26.29
CA ASP A 151 7.37 2.49 27.41
C ASP A 151 7.81 3.58 28.41
N SER A 152 7.20 3.59 29.59
CA SER A 152 7.60 4.41 30.75
C SER A 152 8.23 3.57 31.87
N SER A 153 8.58 2.31 31.59
CA SER A 153 9.12 1.37 32.58
C SER A 153 10.64 1.48 32.79
N GLY A 154 11.33 2.20 31.90
CA GLY A 154 12.79 2.32 31.93
C GLY A 154 13.53 1.10 31.37
N GLY A 155 12.93 0.36 30.42
CA GLY A 155 13.59 -0.71 29.66
C GLY A 155 12.99 -2.10 29.82
N ALA A 156 11.77 -2.26 30.37
CA ALA A 156 11.09 -3.55 30.36
C ALA A 156 10.65 -3.94 28.93
N LEU A 157 10.38 -2.97 28.05
CA LEU A 157 10.16 -3.23 26.64
C LEU A 157 11.50 -3.35 25.92
N ILE A 158 11.71 -4.53 25.36
CA ILE A 158 12.93 -4.93 24.66
C ILE A 158 12.87 -4.47 23.20
N GLU A 159 13.99 -3.98 22.68
CA GLU A 159 14.12 -3.53 21.29
C GLU A 159 13.99 -4.69 20.28
N HIS A 160 14.65 -5.81 20.54
CA HIS A 160 14.64 -7.00 19.68
C HIS A 160 13.52 -7.98 20.05
N LEU A 161 12.28 -7.50 20.01
CA LEU A 161 11.10 -8.29 20.40
C LEU A 161 10.92 -9.57 19.54
N GLU A 162 11.32 -9.51 18.27
CA GLU A 162 11.23 -10.64 17.32
C GLU A 162 12.03 -11.88 17.76
N PHE A 163 13.06 -11.69 18.60
CA PHE A 163 13.79 -12.79 19.24
C PHE A 163 12.91 -13.61 20.19
N TRP A 164 11.87 -13.02 20.77
CA TRP A 164 10.99 -13.66 21.76
C TRP A 164 9.71 -14.24 21.15
N ILE A 165 9.50 -14.10 19.85
CA ILE A 165 8.29 -14.57 19.17
C ILE A 165 8.62 -15.86 18.43
N THR A 166 7.91 -16.94 18.75
CA THR A 166 8.13 -18.24 18.12
C THR A 166 7.67 -18.23 16.66
N GLN A 167 8.53 -18.69 15.75
CA GLN A 167 8.21 -18.85 14.33
C GLN A 167 7.99 -20.33 14.01
N HIS A 168 8.96 -21.20 14.36
CA HIS A 168 8.87 -22.64 14.20
C HIS A 168 9.00 -23.34 15.56
N GLN A 169 7.96 -24.07 15.93
CA GLN A 169 7.94 -24.91 17.14
C GLN A 169 8.45 -26.32 16.80
N PRO A 170 9.23 -26.95 17.71
CA PRO A 170 9.61 -28.34 17.55
C PRO A 170 8.40 -29.26 17.70
N LEU A 171 8.42 -30.43 17.06
CA LEU A 171 7.39 -31.47 17.22
C LEU A 171 7.43 -32.05 18.63
N ILE A 172 8.63 -32.24 19.18
CA ILE A 172 8.87 -32.76 20.53
C ILE A 172 9.44 -31.64 21.41
N SER A 173 8.70 -31.31 22.49
CA SER A 173 9.16 -30.34 23.48
C SER A 173 10.40 -30.85 24.21
N SER A 174 11.37 -29.95 24.43
CA SER A 174 12.60 -30.23 25.17
C SER A 174 12.75 -29.22 26.32
N SER A 175 13.54 -29.56 27.33
CA SER A 175 13.85 -28.67 28.46
C SER A 175 14.42 -27.32 28.00
N THR A 176 15.30 -27.34 26.99
CA THR A 176 15.87 -26.14 26.35
C THR A 176 14.78 -25.26 25.75
N PHE A 177 13.86 -25.86 24.99
CA PHE A 177 12.75 -25.13 24.37
C PHE A 177 11.79 -24.57 25.42
N GLU A 178 11.43 -25.34 26.44
CA GLU A 178 10.53 -24.91 27.51
C GLU A 178 11.09 -23.75 28.34
N THR A 179 12.39 -23.79 28.63
CA THR A 179 13.10 -22.73 29.34
C THR A 179 13.09 -21.42 28.55
N TRP A 180 13.37 -21.49 27.24
CA TRP A 180 13.27 -20.34 26.35
C TRP A 180 11.82 -19.85 26.24
N LEU A 181 10.87 -20.77 26.03
CA LEU A 181 9.46 -20.47 25.82
C LEU A 181 8.85 -19.76 27.04
N ASN A 182 9.14 -20.21 28.25
CA ASN A 182 8.62 -19.58 29.46
C ASN A 182 9.06 -18.11 29.58
N THR A 183 10.32 -17.82 29.26
CA THR A 183 10.85 -16.46 29.25
C THR A 183 10.30 -15.64 28.08
N SER A 184 10.13 -16.28 26.92
CA SER A 184 9.72 -15.60 25.69
C SER A 184 8.26 -15.18 25.72
N LEU A 185 7.36 -15.99 26.28
CA LEU A 185 5.93 -15.66 26.39
C LEU A 185 5.69 -14.39 27.21
N GLY A 186 6.37 -14.25 28.36
CA GLY A 186 6.26 -13.05 29.18
C GLY A 186 6.68 -11.78 28.42
N LYS A 187 7.84 -11.85 27.75
CA LYS A 187 8.39 -10.73 26.96
C LYS A 187 7.58 -10.42 25.71
N ALA A 188 7.16 -11.44 24.97
CA ALA A 188 6.32 -11.31 23.78
C ALA A 188 4.95 -10.72 24.13
N SER A 189 4.39 -11.06 25.30
CA SER A 189 3.07 -10.57 25.71
C SER A 189 2.99 -9.05 25.90
N LEU A 190 4.14 -8.39 26.12
CA LEU A 190 4.20 -6.94 26.27
C LEU A 190 3.81 -6.20 24.99
N ILE A 191 3.88 -6.85 23.82
CA ILE A 191 3.50 -6.24 22.53
C ILE A 191 2.01 -5.87 22.47
N PHE A 192 1.19 -6.54 23.27
CA PHE A 192 -0.26 -6.38 23.23
C PHE A 192 -0.73 -5.12 23.95
N CYS A 193 0.14 -4.46 24.71
CA CYS A 193 -0.19 -3.30 25.53
C CYS A 193 -0.02 -2.00 24.74
N SER A 194 -0.75 -0.96 25.14
CA SER A 194 -0.56 0.40 24.61
C SER A 194 0.54 1.14 25.39
N GLU A 195 0.53 1.01 26.71
CA GLU A 195 1.53 1.61 27.59
C GLU A 195 2.03 0.64 28.67
N ILE A 196 3.28 0.81 29.07
CA ILE A 196 3.91 0.02 30.14
C ILE A 196 4.49 1.00 31.18
N TRP A 197 4.08 0.83 32.43
CA TRP A 197 4.52 1.64 33.56
C TRP A 197 5.23 0.76 34.58
N LYS A 198 6.28 1.29 35.22
CA LYS A 198 7.01 0.59 36.28
C LYS A 198 6.38 0.85 37.64
N GLU A 199 6.06 -0.24 38.34
CA GLU A 199 5.75 -0.26 39.77
C GLU A 199 6.93 -0.89 40.52
N PRO A 200 7.01 -0.79 41.87
CA PRO A 200 8.18 -1.22 42.64
C PRO A 200 8.60 -2.68 42.39
N ASP A 201 7.63 -3.60 42.31
CA ASP A 201 7.86 -5.04 42.12
C ASP A 201 7.15 -5.61 40.88
N ALA A 202 6.47 -4.77 40.10
CA ALA A 202 5.61 -5.19 39.00
C ALA A 202 5.58 -4.18 37.84
N LEU A 203 4.95 -4.57 36.75
CA LEU A 203 4.66 -3.73 35.60
C LEU A 203 3.16 -3.47 35.54
N LYS A 204 2.75 -2.21 35.42
CA LYS A 204 1.37 -1.85 35.12
C LYS A 204 1.21 -1.76 33.60
N LEU A 205 0.38 -2.64 33.06
CA LEU A 205 0.07 -2.74 31.64
C LEU A 205 -1.25 -2.00 31.38
N VAL A 206 -1.24 -1.07 30.43
CA VAL A 206 -2.40 -0.26 30.06
C VAL A 206 -2.79 -0.55 28.62
N PHE A 207 -4.09 -0.81 28.41
CA PHE A 207 -4.70 -1.00 27.10
C PHE A 207 -5.65 0.14 26.82
N SER A 208 -5.34 0.92 25.78
CA SER A 208 -6.12 2.09 25.41
C SER A 208 -7.30 1.69 24.53
N GLY A 209 -8.50 2.14 24.89
CA GLY A 209 -9.74 1.88 24.16
C GLY A 209 -10.81 2.92 24.50
N ALA A 210 -12.09 2.57 24.32
CA ALA A 210 -13.20 3.42 24.77
C ALA A 210 -13.19 3.60 26.30
N GLN A 211 -12.75 2.57 27.01
CA GLN A 211 -12.36 2.62 28.42
C GLN A 211 -10.98 2.00 28.51
N ASN A 212 -10.11 2.55 29.36
CA ASN A 212 -8.78 1.97 29.55
C ASN A 212 -8.88 0.76 30.48
N LEU A 213 -8.24 -0.34 30.08
CA LEU A 213 -8.02 -1.48 30.96
C LEU A 213 -6.61 -1.41 31.53
N GLU A 214 -6.51 -1.59 32.84
CA GLU A 214 -5.24 -1.63 33.56
C GLU A 214 -5.10 -2.98 34.26
N ILE A 215 -3.93 -3.60 34.13
CA ILE A 215 -3.61 -4.85 34.81
C ILE A 215 -2.15 -4.86 35.27
N THR A 216 -1.91 -5.36 36.46
CA THR A 216 -0.57 -5.53 37.02
C THR A 216 0.01 -6.88 36.60
N TYR A 217 1.26 -6.88 36.15
CA TYR A 217 2.02 -8.05 35.76
C TYR A 217 3.31 -8.12 36.59
N ASP A 218 3.48 -9.18 37.38
CA ASP A 218 4.69 -9.45 38.16
C ASP A 218 5.47 -10.60 37.49
N PRO A 219 6.57 -10.33 36.77
CA PRO A 219 7.34 -11.36 36.07
C PRO A 219 7.92 -12.45 36.98
N ARG A 220 7.99 -12.24 38.31
CA ARG A 220 8.52 -13.23 39.26
C ARG A 220 7.43 -14.16 39.79
N LYS A 221 6.19 -13.67 39.91
CA LYS A 221 5.05 -14.42 40.44
C LYS A 221 4.16 -15.00 39.35
N ASP A 222 4.04 -14.33 38.22
CA ASP A 222 3.16 -14.69 37.10
C ASP A 222 3.84 -15.64 36.08
N ASN A 223 4.68 -16.56 36.57
CA ASN A 223 5.40 -17.56 35.75
C ASN A 223 4.50 -18.61 35.08
N SER A 224 3.17 -18.46 35.17
CA SER A 224 2.19 -19.44 34.72
C SER A 224 1.83 -19.35 33.23
N PHE A 225 2.67 -18.74 32.39
CA PHE A 225 2.42 -18.68 30.94
C PHE A 225 2.42 -20.08 30.28
N LEU A 226 3.08 -21.06 30.89
CA LEU A 226 3.03 -22.47 30.46
C LEU A 226 1.61 -23.08 30.56
N ILE A 227 0.70 -22.50 31.34
CA ILE A 227 -0.70 -22.93 31.48
C ILE A 227 -1.63 -22.15 30.53
N ALA A 228 -1.13 -21.05 29.94
CA ALA A 228 -1.81 -20.29 28.90
C ALA A 228 -1.53 -20.92 27.52
N ASP A 229 -2.43 -20.71 26.57
CA ASP A 229 -2.37 -21.25 25.21
C ASP A 229 -1.19 -20.61 24.44
N ASN A 230 0.02 -21.14 24.65
CA ASN A 230 1.29 -20.64 24.13
C ASN A 230 1.26 -20.36 22.61
N LYS A 231 0.54 -21.20 21.86
CA LYS A 231 0.34 -21.05 20.42
C LYS A 231 -0.40 -19.76 20.09
N LYS A 232 -1.37 -19.35 20.90
CA LYS A 232 -2.16 -18.14 20.66
C LYS A 232 -1.37 -16.87 20.89
N ILE A 233 -0.51 -16.82 21.92
CA ILE A 233 0.36 -15.66 22.15
C ILE A 233 1.29 -15.45 20.95
N SER A 234 1.96 -16.52 20.50
CA SER A 234 2.84 -16.45 19.33
C SER A 234 2.06 -16.15 18.05
N GLU A 235 0.86 -16.73 17.86
CA GLU A 235 -0.01 -16.44 16.70
C GLU A 235 -0.38 -14.95 16.63
N ILE A 236 -0.79 -14.35 17.75
CA ILE A 236 -1.20 -12.94 17.81
C ILE A 236 0.01 -12.04 17.57
N ALA A 237 1.13 -12.31 18.21
CA ALA A 237 2.35 -11.53 18.04
C ALA A 237 2.86 -11.59 16.57
N ASN A 238 2.81 -12.78 15.95
CA ASN A 238 3.13 -12.95 14.54
C ASN A 238 2.15 -12.19 13.63
N TRP A 239 0.84 -12.24 13.90
CA TRP A 239 -0.15 -11.50 13.12
C TRP A 239 0.03 -9.98 13.20
N VAL A 240 0.35 -9.44 14.39
CA VAL A 240 0.62 -8.00 14.56
C VAL A 240 1.85 -7.59 13.75
N LEU A 241 2.94 -8.37 13.83
CA LEU A 241 4.23 -8.04 13.20
C LEU A 241 4.41 -8.55 11.76
N GLU A 242 3.39 -9.15 11.16
CA GLU A 242 3.47 -9.75 9.82
C GLU A 242 3.77 -8.70 8.73
N VAL A 243 3.18 -7.50 8.87
CA VAL A 243 3.26 -6.44 7.86
C VAL A 243 3.70 -5.13 8.50
N GLU A 244 4.97 -4.74 8.32
CA GLU A 244 5.61 -3.60 9.01
C GLU A 244 4.80 -2.30 8.92
N ARG A 245 4.28 -1.97 7.73
CA ARG A 245 3.52 -0.73 7.48
C ARG A 245 2.14 -0.68 8.17
N GLU A 246 1.66 -1.80 8.71
CA GLU A 246 0.32 -1.95 9.30
C GLU A 246 0.37 -2.32 10.79
N ILE A 247 1.57 -2.43 11.38
CA ILE A 247 1.76 -2.82 12.78
C ILE A 247 0.95 -1.91 13.70
N GLU A 248 1.04 -0.59 13.52
CA GLU A 248 0.33 0.40 14.35
C GLU A 248 -1.19 0.19 14.32
N ILE A 249 -1.78 -0.03 13.14
CA ILE A 249 -3.22 -0.24 13.00
C ILE A 249 -3.63 -1.57 13.62
N ARG A 250 -2.88 -2.66 13.37
CA ARG A 250 -3.17 -3.99 13.93
C ARG A 250 -3.07 -3.99 15.45
N GLN A 251 -2.04 -3.35 15.99
CA GLN A 251 -1.84 -3.22 17.44
C GLN A 251 -2.91 -2.32 18.07
N SER A 252 -3.31 -1.22 17.42
CA SER A 252 -4.35 -0.32 17.92
C SER A 252 -5.72 -1.01 17.97
N LEU A 253 -6.08 -1.78 16.93
CA LEU A 253 -7.32 -2.56 16.92
C LEU A 253 -7.29 -3.65 18.01
N LEU A 254 -6.16 -4.33 18.17
CA LEU A 254 -6.00 -5.36 19.18
C LEU A 254 -6.13 -4.79 20.59
N THR A 255 -5.39 -3.73 20.91
CA THR A 255 -5.43 -3.05 22.22
C THR A 255 -6.83 -2.53 22.54
N SER A 256 -7.51 -1.89 21.58
CA SER A 256 -8.89 -1.42 21.75
C SER A 256 -9.86 -2.56 22.07
N ARG A 257 -9.68 -3.74 21.45
CA ARG A 257 -10.50 -4.92 21.77
C ARG A 257 -10.20 -5.51 23.14
N ILE A 258 -8.93 -5.57 23.54
CA ILE A 258 -8.56 -6.00 24.89
C ILE A 258 -9.11 -5.02 25.93
N ALA A 259 -9.04 -3.72 25.67
CA ALA A 259 -9.51 -2.68 26.56
C ALA A 259 -11.03 -2.74 26.84
N ASN A 260 -11.82 -3.28 25.89
CA ASN A 260 -13.25 -3.48 26.05
C ASN A 260 -13.61 -4.75 26.87
N GLU A 261 -12.65 -5.62 27.15
CA GLU A 261 -12.89 -6.77 28.03
C GLU A 261 -12.91 -6.32 29.49
N GLN A 262 -13.71 -6.98 30.34
CA GLN A 262 -13.75 -6.67 31.77
C GLN A 262 -12.74 -7.52 32.54
N THR A 263 -12.00 -6.90 33.47
CA THR A 263 -11.13 -7.62 34.41
C THR A 263 -11.96 -8.23 35.54
N ARG A 264 -11.60 -9.45 35.93
CA ARG A 264 -12.16 -10.09 37.14
C ARG A 264 -11.37 -9.68 38.38
N PRO A 265 -11.98 -9.68 39.58
CA PRO A 265 -11.24 -9.37 40.80
C PRO A 265 -10.10 -10.38 41.01
N LYS A 266 -8.88 -9.87 41.26
CA LYS A 266 -7.64 -10.65 41.41
C LYS A 266 -7.22 -11.47 40.18
N GLU A 267 -7.68 -11.11 38.98
CA GLU A 267 -7.24 -11.73 37.74
C GLU A 267 -5.79 -11.32 37.43
N THR A 268 -4.92 -12.31 37.19
CA THR A 268 -3.53 -12.09 36.76
C THR A 268 -3.45 -11.93 35.25
N TRP A 269 -2.36 -11.33 34.76
CA TRP A 269 -2.15 -11.13 33.33
C TRP A 269 -2.21 -12.43 32.50
N PRO A 270 -1.55 -13.55 32.89
CA PRO A 270 -1.69 -14.82 32.18
C PRO A 270 -3.13 -15.37 32.17
N SER A 271 -3.89 -15.15 33.25
CA SER A 271 -5.29 -15.57 33.34
C SER A 271 -6.18 -14.79 32.38
N LEU A 272 -5.97 -13.48 32.28
CA LEU A 272 -6.68 -12.62 31.33
C LEU A 272 -6.43 -13.09 29.89
N ILE A 273 -5.16 -13.30 29.53
CA ILE A 273 -4.77 -13.81 28.20
C ILE A 273 -5.51 -15.10 27.87
N LYS A 274 -5.43 -16.10 28.75
CA LYS A 274 -6.05 -17.42 28.52
C LYS A 274 -7.55 -17.33 28.24
N ARG A 275 -8.24 -16.38 28.89
CA ARG A 275 -9.69 -16.20 28.76
C ARG A 275 -10.09 -15.42 27.52
N THR A 276 -9.41 -14.32 27.20
CA THR A 276 -9.90 -13.34 26.22
C THR A 276 -9.24 -13.46 24.85
N PHE A 277 -7.96 -13.84 24.79
CA PHE A 277 -7.15 -13.73 23.57
C PHE A 277 -7.66 -14.55 22.37
N PRO A 278 -8.16 -15.80 22.53
CA PRO A 278 -8.70 -16.54 21.39
C PRO A 278 -9.86 -15.82 20.70
N LYS A 279 -10.76 -15.21 21.49
CA LYS A 279 -11.92 -14.46 20.97
C LYS A 279 -11.50 -13.10 20.43
N VAL A 280 -10.64 -12.40 21.15
CA VAL A 280 -10.14 -11.08 20.78
C VAL A 280 -9.39 -11.14 19.45
N LEU A 281 -8.56 -12.16 19.20
CA LEU A 281 -7.83 -12.31 17.95
C LEU A 281 -8.77 -12.41 16.74
N GLU A 282 -9.75 -13.31 16.78
CA GLU A 282 -10.67 -13.51 15.66
C GLU A 282 -11.53 -12.26 15.40
N ASN A 283 -11.98 -11.60 16.47
CA ASN A 283 -12.70 -10.33 16.34
C ASN A 283 -11.82 -9.22 15.75
N THR A 284 -10.57 -9.10 16.20
CA THR A 284 -9.63 -8.10 15.69
C THR A 284 -9.29 -8.35 14.22
N LYS A 285 -9.10 -9.62 13.81
CA LYS A 285 -8.94 -9.99 12.40
C LYS A 285 -10.15 -9.57 11.57
N ASN A 286 -11.37 -9.74 12.09
CA ASN A 286 -12.61 -9.31 11.42
C ASN A 286 -12.73 -7.79 11.34
N ASP A 287 -12.38 -7.06 12.39
CA ASP A 287 -12.37 -5.59 12.36
C ASP A 287 -11.34 -5.04 11.38
N TYR A 288 -10.16 -5.67 11.33
CA TYR A 288 -9.13 -5.30 10.38
C TYR A 288 -9.60 -5.55 8.93
N LYS A 289 -10.29 -6.68 8.65
CA LYS A 289 -10.94 -6.91 7.36
C LYS A 289 -11.99 -5.83 7.06
N ALA A 290 -12.84 -5.48 8.03
CA ALA A 290 -13.84 -4.43 7.87
C ALA A 290 -13.20 -3.06 7.61
N HIS A 291 -12.11 -2.72 8.29
CA HIS A 291 -11.32 -1.52 8.06
C HIS A 291 -10.74 -1.48 6.64
N LEU A 292 -10.19 -2.60 6.15
CA LEU A 292 -9.73 -2.72 4.77
C LEU A 292 -10.88 -2.50 3.76
N HIS A 293 -12.05 -3.08 4.01
CA HIS A 293 -13.23 -2.88 3.18
C HIS A 293 -13.73 -1.43 3.22
N SER A 294 -13.76 -0.78 4.39
CA SER A 294 -14.16 0.63 4.53
C SER A 294 -13.22 1.55 3.76
N LYS A 295 -11.90 1.38 3.92
CA LYS A 295 -10.88 2.15 3.19
C LYS A 295 -11.01 1.99 1.67
N SER A 296 -11.33 0.78 1.20
CA SER A 296 -11.62 0.52 -0.21
C SER A 296 -12.88 1.25 -0.68
N SER A 297 -13.96 1.19 0.10
CA SER A 297 -15.23 1.87 -0.19
C SER A 297 -15.09 3.39 -0.25
N GLU A 298 -14.35 3.99 0.69
CA GLU A 298 -14.06 5.43 0.68
C GLU A 298 -13.26 5.83 -0.56
N THR A 299 -12.26 5.02 -0.94
CA THR A 299 -11.48 5.25 -2.17
C THR A 299 -12.37 5.20 -3.41
N LEU A 300 -13.30 4.23 -3.49
CA LEU A 300 -14.29 4.16 -4.57
C LEU A 300 -15.23 5.36 -4.58
N LYS A 301 -15.64 5.86 -3.42
CA LYS A 301 -16.46 7.06 -3.29
C LYS A 301 -15.72 8.31 -3.79
N VAL A 302 -14.46 8.50 -3.40
CA VAL A 302 -13.61 9.60 -3.90
C VAL A 302 -13.47 9.54 -5.42
N ILE A 303 -13.29 8.34 -5.99
CA ILE A 303 -13.25 8.17 -7.45
C ILE A 303 -14.59 8.55 -8.10
N ALA A 304 -15.71 8.18 -7.47
CA ALA A 304 -17.04 8.54 -7.95
C ALA A 304 -17.28 10.06 -7.90
N ASP A 305 -16.84 10.72 -6.83
CA ASP A 305 -16.94 12.17 -6.66
C ASP A 305 -16.06 12.91 -7.69
N ILE A 306 -14.83 12.44 -7.93
CA ILE A 306 -13.97 12.97 -9.01
C ILE A 306 -14.66 12.85 -10.37
N ARG A 307 -15.27 11.71 -10.67
CA ARG A 307 -16.01 11.51 -11.93
C ARG A 307 -17.18 12.50 -12.04
N LYS A 308 -17.94 12.69 -10.96
CA LYS A 308 -19.05 13.64 -10.93
C LYS A 308 -18.55 15.06 -11.17
N SER A 309 -17.48 15.47 -10.50
CA SER A 309 -16.84 16.78 -10.70
C SER A 309 -16.41 16.99 -12.15
N ILE A 310 -15.73 16.02 -12.75
CA ILE A 310 -15.29 16.08 -14.16
C ILE A 310 -16.49 16.17 -15.12
N ALA A 311 -17.57 15.44 -14.84
CA ALA A 311 -18.77 15.49 -15.67
C ALA A 311 -19.48 16.86 -15.56
N GLU A 312 -19.59 17.42 -14.36
CA GLU A 312 -20.15 18.75 -14.12
C GLU A 312 -19.31 19.86 -14.76
N GLU A 313 -17.98 19.80 -14.62
CA GLU A 313 -17.06 20.73 -15.29
C GLU A 313 -17.16 20.62 -16.81
N SER A 314 -17.22 19.41 -17.36
CA SER A 314 -17.42 19.20 -18.80
C SER A 314 -18.75 19.79 -19.28
N ALA A 315 -19.83 19.60 -18.52
CA ALA A 315 -21.13 20.18 -18.83
C ALA A 315 -21.10 21.71 -18.80
N LYS A 316 -20.46 22.31 -17.79
CA LYS A 316 -20.26 23.77 -17.71
C LYS A 316 -19.45 24.32 -18.88
N ILE A 317 -18.38 23.63 -19.30
CA ILE A 317 -17.59 24.02 -20.46
C ILE A 317 -18.45 24.01 -21.73
N ILE A 318 -19.30 23.00 -21.90
CA ILE A 318 -20.20 22.90 -23.05
C ILE A 318 -21.27 23.98 -23.03
N GLU A 319 -21.86 24.25 -21.86
CA GLU A 319 -22.82 25.34 -21.70
C GLU A 319 -22.19 26.69 -22.03
N ARG A 320 -20.97 26.95 -21.54
CA ARG A 320 -20.19 28.14 -21.90
C ARG A 320 -19.86 28.19 -23.40
N THR A 321 -19.58 27.05 -24.02
CA THR A 321 -19.30 26.96 -25.47
C THR A 321 -20.56 27.27 -26.28
N HIS A 322 -21.72 26.70 -25.90
CA HIS A 322 -23.00 27.02 -26.52
C HIS A 322 -23.41 28.47 -26.32
N ALA A 323 -23.21 29.02 -25.12
CA ALA A 323 -23.45 30.44 -24.84
C ALA A 323 -22.56 31.34 -25.69
N LEU A 324 -21.25 31.04 -25.78
CA LEU A 324 -20.32 31.76 -26.65
C LEU A 324 -20.75 31.68 -28.12
N SER A 325 -21.08 30.48 -28.61
CA SER A 325 -21.61 30.30 -29.96
C SER A 325 -22.89 31.12 -30.18
N SER A 326 -23.84 31.08 -29.25
CA SER A 326 -25.09 31.84 -29.33
C SER A 326 -24.87 33.36 -29.37
N VAL A 327 -23.94 33.88 -28.56
CA VAL A 327 -23.58 35.30 -28.56
C VAL A 327 -22.94 35.70 -29.89
N LEU A 328 -21.94 34.94 -30.36
CA LEU A 328 -21.32 35.18 -31.67
C LEU A 328 -22.37 35.14 -32.79
N PHE A 329 -23.30 34.17 -32.71
CA PHE A 329 -24.38 34.05 -33.69
C PHE A 329 -25.34 35.25 -33.66
N ARG A 330 -25.70 35.74 -32.47
CA ARG A 330 -26.53 36.93 -32.31
C ARG A 330 -25.85 38.18 -32.83
N ASP A 331 -24.59 38.40 -32.46
CA ASP A 331 -23.85 39.62 -32.81
C ASP A 331 -23.65 39.72 -34.33
N ILE A 332 -23.38 38.57 -34.98
CA ILE A 332 -23.30 38.49 -36.43
C ILE A 332 -24.69 38.67 -37.09
N ALA A 333 -25.76 38.12 -36.52
CA ALA A 333 -27.12 38.35 -37.03
C ALA A 333 -27.53 39.82 -36.96
N ILE A 334 -27.15 40.54 -35.90
CA ILE A 334 -27.35 42.01 -35.77
C ILE A 334 -26.52 42.77 -36.82
N ALA A 335 -25.25 42.40 -37.00
CA ALA A 335 -24.40 43.00 -38.03
C ALA A 335 -25.02 42.81 -39.43
N PHE A 336 -25.53 41.62 -39.75
CA PHE A 336 -26.22 41.40 -41.03
C PHE A 336 -27.58 42.09 -41.12
N GLY A 337 -28.38 42.11 -40.06
CA GLY A 337 -29.66 42.81 -40.04
C GLY A 337 -29.49 44.31 -40.31
N THR A 338 -28.48 44.93 -39.70
CA THR A 338 -28.17 46.36 -39.91
C THR A 338 -27.66 46.65 -41.32
N ILE A 339 -26.81 45.77 -41.87
CA ILE A 339 -26.40 45.83 -43.27
C ILE A 339 -27.61 45.71 -44.21
N SER A 340 -28.49 44.74 -43.95
CA SER A 340 -29.72 44.48 -44.72
C SER A 340 -30.67 45.68 -44.75
N ILE A 341 -30.87 46.34 -43.60
CA ILE A 341 -31.71 47.54 -43.48
C ILE A 341 -31.08 48.73 -44.22
N LYS A 342 -29.75 48.92 -44.11
CA LYS A 342 -29.04 49.97 -44.86
C LYS A 342 -29.14 49.76 -46.37
N PHE A 343 -29.09 48.51 -46.84
CA PHE A 343 -29.28 48.18 -48.25
C PHE A 343 -30.73 48.37 -48.71
N LEU A 344 -31.73 48.03 -47.90
CA LEU A 344 -33.15 48.33 -48.20
C LEU A 344 -33.44 49.83 -48.33
N ALA A 345 -32.69 50.66 -47.63
CA ALA A 345 -32.82 52.12 -47.67
C ALA A 345 -32.13 52.77 -48.90
N ALA A 346 -31.19 52.07 -49.57
CA ALA A 346 -30.48 52.55 -50.75
C ALA A 346 -31.37 52.40 -52.01
N LYS A 347 -32.09 53.47 -52.34
CA LYS A 347 -33.23 53.50 -53.28
C LYS A 347 -32.83 53.59 -54.76
N ASN A 348 -31.93 52.73 -55.27
CA ASN A 348 -31.65 52.61 -56.71
C ASN A 348 -32.12 51.24 -57.23
N LYS A 349 -33.12 51.24 -58.10
CA LYS A 349 -33.94 50.06 -58.46
C LYS A 349 -33.21 48.96 -59.26
N ASP A 350 -32.07 49.26 -59.87
CA ASP A 350 -31.36 48.31 -60.74
C ASP A 350 -30.19 47.58 -60.05
N ASP A 351 -29.52 48.17 -59.06
CA ASP A 351 -28.44 47.51 -58.28
C ASP A 351 -28.98 46.62 -57.12
N PHE A 352 -30.20 46.88 -56.67
CA PHE A 352 -30.83 46.23 -55.52
C PHE A 352 -30.97 44.70 -55.66
N LYS A 353 -31.09 44.18 -56.90
CA LYS A 353 -31.27 42.73 -57.14
C LYS A 353 -30.01 41.91 -56.88
N THR A 354 -28.85 42.44 -57.27
CA THR A 354 -27.56 41.76 -57.11
C THR A 354 -27.15 41.72 -55.63
N GLU A 355 -27.40 42.80 -54.90
CA GLU A 355 -27.11 42.90 -53.46
C GLU A 355 -28.02 42.02 -52.60
N LEU A 356 -29.31 41.93 -52.94
CA LEU A 356 -30.26 41.06 -52.25
C LEU A 356 -29.94 39.56 -52.46
N MET A 357 -29.36 39.21 -53.61
CA MET A 357 -28.80 37.86 -53.85
C MET A 357 -27.62 37.55 -52.93
N PHE A 358 -26.67 38.48 -52.75
CA PHE A 358 -25.55 38.28 -51.83
C PHE A 358 -26.02 38.10 -50.38
N LEU A 359 -27.03 38.86 -49.95
CA LEU A 359 -27.64 38.75 -48.62
C LEU A 359 -28.29 37.37 -48.40
N LEU A 360 -29.07 36.87 -49.37
CA LEU A 360 -29.70 35.54 -49.29
C LEU A 360 -28.66 34.41 -49.31
N LEU A 361 -27.60 34.53 -50.11
CA LEU A 361 -26.54 33.53 -50.18
C LEU A 361 -25.71 33.51 -48.90
N PHE A 362 -25.43 34.68 -48.33
CA PHE A 362 -24.69 34.79 -47.07
C PHE A 362 -25.51 34.25 -45.89
N THR A 363 -26.82 34.54 -45.82
CA THR A 363 -27.72 33.99 -44.78
C THR A 363 -27.89 32.47 -44.89
N ALA A 364 -27.90 31.91 -46.10
CA ALA A 364 -27.88 30.47 -46.32
C ALA A 364 -26.55 29.84 -45.85
N CYS A 365 -25.41 30.44 -46.22
CA CYS A 365 -24.07 30.00 -45.77
C CYS A 365 -23.94 30.07 -44.24
N TRP A 366 -24.51 31.12 -43.64
CA TRP A 366 -24.57 31.34 -42.20
C TRP A 366 -25.36 30.25 -41.47
N LEU A 367 -26.56 29.93 -41.93
CA LEU A 367 -27.38 28.84 -41.35
C LEU A 367 -26.66 27.49 -41.44
N ALA A 368 -25.96 27.24 -42.55
CA ALA A 368 -25.16 26.04 -42.73
C ALA A 368 -23.98 25.98 -41.73
N ALA A 369 -23.26 27.08 -41.56
CA ALA A 369 -22.15 27.17 -40.60
C ALA A 369 -22.63 26.99 -39.15
N SER A 370 -23.76 27.61 -38.78
CA SER A 370 -24.38 27.48 -37.46
C SER A 370 -24.80 26.04 -37.14
N LEU A 371 -25.44 25.36 -38.10
CA LEU A 371 -25.83 23.97 -37.95
C LEU A 371 -24.60 23.06 -37.82
N TYR A 372 -23.56 23.31 -38.63
CA TYR A 372 -22.31 22.55 -38.60
C TYR A 372 -21.61 22.67 -37.24
N MET A 373 -21.42 23.89 -36.73
CA MET A 373 -20.74 24.15 -35.46
C MET A 373 -21.47 23.47 -34.29
N THR A 374 -22.79 23.63 -34.21
CA THR A 374 -23.63 23.05 -33.14
C THR A 374 -23.59 21.51 -33.18
N THR A 375 -23.66 20.93 -34.37
CA THR A 375 -23.62 19.47 -34.56
C THR A 375 -22.25 18.89 -34.24
N SER A 376 -21.18 19.58 -34.60
CA SER A 376 -19.80 19.17 -34.35
C SER A 376 -19.50 19.15 -32.84
N THR A 377 -19.85 20.22 -32.12
CA THR A 377 -19.66 20.32 -30.66
C THR A 377 -20.40 19.20 -29.91
N ASN A 378 -21.67 18.95 -30.25
CA ASN A 378 -22.44 17.88 -29.62
C ASN A 378 -21.90 16.47 -29.95
N ARG A 379 -21.40 16.26 -31.18
CA ARG A 379 -20.77 14.98 -31.57
C ARG A 379 -19.48 14.73 -30.79
N LEU A 380 -18.63 15.75 -30.64
CA LEU A 380 -17.40 15.66 -29.86
C LEU A 380 -17.71 15.36 -28.39
N TYR A 381 -18.78 15.93 -27.84
CA TYR A 381 -19.22 15.62 -26.48
C TYR A 381 -19.65 14.15 -26.31
N ILE A 382 -20.51 13.64 -27.19
CA ILE A 382 -20.97 12.24 -27.16
C ILE A 382 -19.76 11.29 -27.27
N LEU A 383 -18.80 11.60 -28.13
CA LEU A 383 -17.57 10.82 -28.30
C LEU A 383 -16.70 10.83 -27.03
N SER A 384 -16.53 11.99 -26.39
CA SER A 384 -15.81 12.12 -25.12
C SER A 384 -16.47 11.29 -24.01
N LEU A 385 -17.81 11.34 -23.94
CA LEU A 385 -18.59 10.59 -22.95
C LEU A 385 -18.48 9.07 -23.17
N ALA A 386 -18.53 8.62 -24.43
CA ALA A 386 -18.33 7.21 -24.80
C ALA A 386 -16.93 6.71 -24.43
N LYS A 387 -15.88 7.51 -24.72
CA LYS A 387 -14.49 7.17 -24.38
C LYS A 387 -14.27 7.09 -22.87
N SER A 388 -14.80 8.04 -22.11
CA SER A 388 -14.77 8.02 -20.64
C SER A 388 -15.46 6.77 -20.06
N ARG A 389 -16.62 6.40 -20.62
CA ARG A 389 -17.37 5.21 -20.19
C ARG A 389 -16.64 3.90 -20.48
N TYR A 390 -15.95 3.81 -21.63
CA TYR A 390 -15.13 2.64 -21.99
C TYR A 390 -13.96 2.42 -21.02
N PHE A 391 -13.25 3.49 -20.64
CA PHE A 391 -12.18 3.37 -19.63
C PHE A 391 -12.72 2.99 -18.26
N TRP A 392 -13.92 3.48 -17.91
CA TRP A 392 -14.58 3.15 -16.64
C TRP A 392 -15.05 1.69 -16.58
N SER A 393 -15.69 1.17 -17.64
CA SER A 393 -16.16 -0.22 -17.68
C SER A 393 -15.02 -1.21 -17.46
N ARG A 394 -13.86 -0.96 -18.05
CA ARG A 394 -12.68 -1.82 -17.89
C ARG A 394 -12.15 -1.88 -16.44
N LYS A 395 -12.27 -0.79 -15.68
CA LYS A 395 -11.83 -0.75 -14.27
C LYS A 395 -12.88 -1.32 -13.31
N VAL A 396 -14.17 -1.12 -13.58
CA VAL A 396 -15.27 -1.58 -12.70
C VAL A 396 -15.63 -3.05 -12.90
N ASN A 397 -15.38 -3.62 -14.09
CA ASN A 397 -15.61 -5.04 -14.36
C ASN A 397 -14.76 -6.01 -13.50
N GLN A 398 -13.86 -5.51 -12.66
CA GLN A 398 -13.18 -6.31 -11.63
C GLN A 398 -14.08 -6.58 -10.40
N SER A 399 -15.15 -5.82 -10.23
CA SER A 399 -15.98 -5.84 -9.01
C SER A 399 -17.46 -6.17 -9.25
N ILE A 400 -17.95 -6.07 -10.50
CA ILE A 400 -19.35 -6.31 -10.85
C ILE A 400 -19.44 -7.22 -12.10
N PRO A 401 -20.35 -8.20 -12.14
CA PRO A 401 -20.59 -9.03 -13.32
C PRO A 401 -20.95 -8.21 -14.57
N ILE A 402 -20.39 -8.60 -15.72
CA ILE A 402 -20.53 -7.87 -17.00
C ILE A 402 -22.00 -7.77 -17.47
N SER A 403 -22.85 -8.72 -17.10
CA SER A 403 -24.28 -8.75 -17.45
C SER A 403 -25.06 -7.61 -16.79
N GLU A 404 -24.93 -7.42 -15.47
CA GLU A 404 -25.58 -6.34 -14.72
C GLU A 404 -25.04 -4.97 -15.17
N PHE A 405 -23.74 -4.89 -15.41
CA PHE A 405 -23.12 -3.67 -15.93
C PHE A 405 -23.72 -3.22 -17.28
N LYS A 406 -23.99 -4.19 -18.18
CA LYS A 406 -24.54 -3.92 -19.50
C LYS A 406 -25.98 -3.38 -19.43
N GLU A 407 -26.78 -3.93 -18.52
CA GLU A 407 -28.17 -3.52 -18.33
C GLU A 407 -28.29 -2.16 -17.65
N LEU A 408 -27.49 -1.90 -16.62
CA LEU A 408 -27.47 -0.62 -15.89
C LEU A 408 -26.87 0.53 -16.70
N SER A 409 -25.95 0.23 -17.64
CA SER A 409 -25.09 1.26 -18.19
C SER A 409 -25.08 1.35 -19.73
N GLU A 410 -25.14 0.25 -20.48
CA GLU A 410 -24.95 0.30 -21.93
C GLU A 410 -26.26 0.64 -22.66
N ARG A 411 -27.36 0.03 -22.22
CA ARG A 411 -28.69 0.19 -22.85
C ARG A 411 -29.25 1.63 -22.74
N PRO A 412 -29.29 2.29 -21.56
CA PRO A 412 -29.81 3.65 -21.46
C PRO A 412 -28.99 4.67 -22.25
N PHE A 413 -27.67 4.46 -22.34
CA PHE A 413 -26.78 5.34 -23.11
C PHE A 413 -27.03 5.20 -24.60
N ARG A 414 -27.16 3.96 -25.11
CA ARG A 414 -27.48 3.73 -26.53
C ARG A 414 -28.84 4.31 -26.88
N ASP A 415 -29.84 4.17 -26.01
CA ASP A 415 -31.17 4.72 -26.23
C ASP A 415 -31.14 6.27 -26.25
N ALA A 416 -30.35 6.89 -25.37
CA ALA A 416 -30.14 8.35 -25.38
C ALA A 416 -29.42 8.85 -26.65
N VAL A 417 -28.39 8.15 -27.12
CA VAL A 417 -27.69 8.49 -28.38
C VAL A 417 -28.62 8.33 -29.58
N ASN A 418 -29.40 7.24 -29.63
CA ASN A 418 -30.37 7.02 -30.70
C ASN A 418 -31.46 8.10 -30.72
N ALA A 419 -31.94 8.51 -29.55
CA ALA A 419 -32.90 9.61 -29.44
C ALA A 419 -32.29 10.93 -29.94
N TYR A 420 -31.06 11.25 -29.54
CA TYR A 420 -30.33 12.42 -30.03
C TYR A 420 -30.17 12.39 -31.56
N ASP A 421 -29.75 11.25 -32.13
CA ASP A 421 -29.56 11.14 -33.58
C ASP A 421 -30.89 11.32 -34.33
N LYS A 422 -32.00 10.81 -33.79
CA LYS A 422 -33.33 11.02 -34.38
C LYS A 422 -33.72 12.51 -34.38
N THR A 423 -33.54 13.19 -33.24
CA THR A 423 -33.82 14.64 -33.12
C THR A 423 -32.89 15.47 -34.02
N ARG A 424 -31.61 15.09 -34.12
CA ARG A 424 -30.65 15.74 -35.02
C ARG A 424 -31.06 15.63 -36.48
N HIS A 425 -31.52 14.46 -36.94
CA HIS A 425 -31.97 14.28 -38.32
C HIS A 425 -33.20 15.14 -38.64
N GLN A 426 -34.16 15.21 -37.72
CA GLN A 426 -35.34 16.07 -37.86
C GLN A 426 -34.96 17.56 -37.93
N ALA A 427 -34.10 18.02 -37.02
CA ALA A 427 -33.61 19.40 -37.03
C ALA A 427 -32.86 19.72 -38.32
N ALA A 428 -31.92 18.86 -38.74
CA ALA A 428 -31.16 19.05 -39.97
C ALA A 428 -32.07 19.14 -41.20
N SER A 429 -33.10 18.30 -41.30
CA SER A 429 -34.08 18.35 -42.41
C SER A 429 -34.79 19.71 -42.51
N ILE A 430 -35.19 20.29 -41.38
CA ILE A 430 -35.82 21.62 -41.32
C ILE A 430 -34.82 22.69 -41.79
N TYR A 431 -33.59 22.69 -41.26
CA TYR A 431 -32.57 23.66 -41.65
C TYR A 431 -32.22 23.57 -43.14
N TYR A 432 -32.06 22.37 -43.69
CA TYR A 432 -31.80 22.18 -45.12
C TYR A 432 -32.96 22.65 -45.99
N SER A 433 -34.21 22.43 -45.57
CA SER A 433 -35.39 22.94 -46.29
C SER A 433 -35.40 24.47 -46.35
N VAL A 434 -35.09 25.15 -45.23
CA VAL A 434 -34.99 26.62 -45.19
C VAL A 434 -33.85 27.12 -46.08
N ILE A 435 -32.67 26.49 -46.00
CA ILE A 435 -31.52 26.84 -46.85
C ILE A 435 -31.86 26.66 -48.34
N LEU A 436 -32.55 25.57 -48.70
CA LEU A 436 -32.97 25.30 -50.07
C LEU A 436 -33.94 26.38 -50.58
N VAL A 437 -34.92 26.79 -49.77
CA VAL A 437 -35.84 27.88 -50.14
C VAL A 437 -35.06 29.19 -50.33
N LEU A 438 -34.14 29.53 -49.42
CA LEU A 438 -33.30 30.72 -49.56
C LEU A 438 -32.47 30.70 -50.85
N LEU A 439 -31.84 29.57 -51.18
CA LEU A 439 -31.07 29.41 -52.42
C LEU A 439 -31.96 29.48 -53.67
N LEU A 440 -33.14 28.86 -53.66
CA LEU A 440 -34.08 28.92 -54.78
C LEU A 440 -34.57 30.34 -55.02
N THR A 441 -34.89 31.09 -53.95
CA THR A 441 -35.27 32.51 -54.06
C THR A 441 -34.12 33.38 -54.57
N ALA A 442 -32.88 33.07 -54.20
CA ALA A 442 -31.70 33.76 -54.74
C ALA A 442 -31.52 33.48 -56.25
N VAL A 443 -31.73 32.23 -56.70
CA VAL A 443 -31.61 31.83 -58.11
C VAL A 443 -32.77 32.39 -58.96
N SER A 444 -33.99 32.45 -58.44
CA SER A 444 -35.11 33.08 -59.16
C SER A 444 -34.89 34.58 -59.39
N ASN A 445 -34.22 35.25 -58.45
CA ASN A 445 -33.83 36.65 -58.63
C ASN A 445 -32.76 36.81 -59.73
N LEU A 446 -31.88 35.83 -59.90
CA LEU A 446 -30.86 35.79 -60.97
C LEU A 446 -31.49 35.55 -62.36
N SER A 447 -32.41 34.59 -62.49
CA SER A 447 -33.06 34.28 -63.77
C SER A 447 -33.99 35.39 -64.25
N MET A 448 -34.69 36.06 -63.33
CA MET A 448 -35.52 37.23 -63.64
C MET A 448 -34.69 38.47 -64.02
N ALA A 449 -33.45 38.59 -63.52
CA ALA A 449 -32.52 39.64 -63.94
C ALA A 449 -31.99 39.37 -65.36
N GLN A 450 -31.66 38.11 -65.68
CA GLN A 450 -31.21 37.70 -67.01
C GLN A 450 -32.31 37.85 -68.08
N SER A 451 -33.56 37.51 -67.76
CA SER A 451 -34.69 37.66 -68.70
C SER A 451 -35.04 39.13 -68.99
N LEU A 452 -34.90 40.02 -68.00
CA LEU A 452 -35.06 41.47 -68.21
C LEU A 452 -33.93 42.06 -69.06
N LEU A 453 -32.67 41.64 -68.85
CA LEU A 453 -31.55 42.04 -69.70
C LEU A 453 -31.76 41.59 -71.17
N HIS A 454 -32.24 40.37 -71.37
CA HIS A 454 -32.58 39.87 -72.71
C HIS A 454 -33.74 40.66 -73.34
N TYR A 455 -34.80 40.97 -72.58
CA TYR A 455 -35.95 41.75 -73.06
C TYR A 455 -35.59 43.19 -73.43
N ILE A 456 -34.72 43.86 -72.65
CA ILE A 456 -34.23 45.21 -72.93
C ILE A 456 -33.34 45.21 -74.18
N SER A 457 -32.52 44.17 -74.38
CA SER A 457 -31.71 44.02 -75.58
C SER A 457 -32.54 43.78 -76.85
N SER A 458 -33.66 43.05 -76.76
CA SER A 458 -34.59 42.86 -77.89
C SER A 458 -35.44 44.10 -78.16
N PHE A 459 -35.85 44.86 -77.12
CA PHE A 459 -36.68 46.06 -77.29
C PHE A 459 -35.91 47.24 -77.89
N ARG A 460 -34.58 47.29 -77.73
CA ARG A 460 -33.71 48.32 -78.34
C ARG A 460 -33.51 48.15 -79.85
N ILE A 461 -33.85 46.99 -80.41
CA ILE A 461 -33.66 46.70 -81.85
C ILE A 461 -34.92 47.02 -82.68
N GLU A 462 -36.09 47.19 -82.05
CA GLU A 462 -37.38 47.24 -82.78
C GLU A 462 -38.04 48.63 -82.86
N ASN A 463 -37.37 49.70 -82.42
CA ASN A 463 -37.86 51.08 -82.59
C ASN A 463 -36.77 52.05 -83.08
N SER A 464 -36.55 52.06 -84.40
CA SER A 464 -36.21 53.28 -85.16
C SER A 464 -36.70 53.15 -86.60
N PRO A 465 -37.73 53.91 -87.03
CA PRO A 465 -38.24 53.92 -88.39
C PRO A 465 -37.43 54.82 -89.33
N LEU A 466 -37.39 54.41 -90.60
CA LEU A 466 -36.87 55.13 -91.76
C LEU A 466 -37.77 56.32 -92.17
N GLU A 467 -37.11 57.45 -92.42
CA GLU A 467 -37.34 58.54 -93.41
C GLU A 467 -38.69 59.29 -93.51
N PHE A 468 -38.69 60.64 -93.54
CA PHE A 468 -38.43 61.48 -94.73
C PHE A 468 -38.64 63.01 -94.47
N SER A 469 -37.91 63.82 -95.24
CA SER A 469 -38.22 65.17 -95.79
C SER A 469 -37.57 66.45 -95.21
N HIS A 470 -36.66 66.97 -96.05
CA HIS A 470 -36.29 68.36 -96.34
C HIS A 470 -37.29 69.49 -95.98
N TYR A 471 -36.79 70.62 -95.46
CA TYR A 471 -36.82 71.94 -96.11
C TYR A 471 -35.81 72.92 -95.47
N MET A 472 -35.07 73.63 -96.34
CA MET A 472 -34.33 74.92 -96.24
C MET A 472 -34.66 75.86 -95.05
N ASN A 473 -33.78 76.72 -94.49
CA ASN A 473 -32.86 77.71 -95.10
C ASN A 473 -31.93 78.36 -94.04
N MET A 474 -30.72 78.78 -94.46
CA MET A 474 -29.80 79.72 -93.77
C MET A 474 -30.28 81.19 -93.90
N PRO A 475 -29.70 82.18 -93.19
CA PRO A 475 -28.33 82.68 -93.42
C PRO A 475 -27.30 82.32 -92.35
#